data_AF-A0A1X1EYJ0-F1
#
_entry.id   AF-A0A1X1EYJ0-F1
#
_cell.length_a   1.000
_cell.length_b   1.000
_cell.length_c   1.000
_cell.angle_alpha   90.00
_cell.angle_beta   90.00
_cell.angle_gamma   90.00
#
_symmetry.space_group_name_H-M   'P 1'
#
loop_
_entity.id
_entity.type
_entity.pdbx_description
1 polymer ?
#
loop_
_entity_poly.entity_id
_entity_poly.type
_entity_poly.pdbx_seq_one_letter_code
_entity_poly.pdbx_strand_id
1 'polypeptide(L)'
;MTSINLIYIDDDQPQQVKGLIDAIINKSTFELHITHRPPTRMSEIATELRQGYDGIIIDQKLDSFVEGVEPVDYFGAALAQNLRTFMAGKSDNIPYKPIILLSLESLLVEYYNPDSSSHDLFDLVLSKSTLEEPDVLEKKVRLIGSIVNAYKRAHSEDSLYRLLSLSSDYALLDKRFETYLSQYKIDIHKLVTSIHSTLLRSSGMLVSEITLATRLGVDISNSPDWHKIIGHLEDFKYNGIFSDYYERWWWADIELWINSKLNCPIIKGLTSEKRVDIIKEVLNINSLNPIQPKHPGQSTKFWVNCIISKEPLDTIDALRASSMELKPWEDDRYLSIETVLNRQTGKLKIHPEDRTKKDRIQARFKLQ
;
A
#
# COMPACT_ATOMS: atom_id res chain seq x y z
N MET A 1 -14.56 18.69 4.28
CA MET A 1 -14.40 17.47 3.48
C MET A 1 -14.15 17.89 2.05
N THR A 2 -13.08 17.41 1.42
CA THR A 2 -12.75 17.74 0.03
C THR A 2 -13.63 16.91 -0.91
N SER A 3 -14.42 17.58 -1.74
CA SER A 3 -15.12 16.94 -2.85
C SER A 3 -14.10 16.39 -3.87
N ILE A 4 -14.37 15.19 -4.39
CA ILE A 4 -13.55 14.51 -5.39
C ILE A 4 -14.37 14.31 -6.66
N ASN A 5 -13.88 14.84 -7.78
CA ASN A 5 -14.54 14.73 -9.07
C ASN A 5 -13.71 13.86 -10.02
N LEU A 6 -14.24 12.72 -10.45
CA LEU A 6 -13.58 11.83 -11.41
C LEU A 6 -14.36 11.81 -12.73
N ILE A 7 -13.63 11.71 -13.83
CA ILE A 7 -14.21 11.37 -15.14
C ILE A 7 -14.04 9.87 -15.37
N TYR A 8 -15.07 9.20 -15.86
CA TYR A 8 -15.02 7.79 -16.23
C TYR A 8 -15.22 7.64 -17.74
N ILE A 9 -14.21 7.09 -18.42
CA ILE A 9 -14.22 6.80 -19.84
C ILE A 9 -14.55 5.31 -20.04
N ASP A 10 -15.70 5.05 -20.64
CA ASP A 10 -16.21 3.70 -20.95
C ASP A 10 -17.04 3.78 -22.25
N ASP A 11 -17.01 2.74 -23.07
CA ASP A 11 -17.81 2.63 -24.30
C ASP A 11 -19.23 2.10 -24.03
N ASP A 12 -19.53 1.63 -22.82
CA ASP A 12 -20.88 1.28 -22.41
C ASP A 12 -21.83 2.50 -22.34
N GLN A 13 -23.13 2.28 -22.57
CA GLN A 13 -24.14 3.32 -22.45
C GLN A 13 -24.29 3.80 -20.99
N PRO A 14 -24.67 5.07 -20.74
CA PRO A 14 -24.80 5.60 -19.38
C PRO A 14 -25.69 4.76 -18.45
N GLN A 15 -26.74 4.13 -18.98
CA GLN A 15 -27.64 3.27 -18.20
C GLN A 15 -26.98 1.96 -17.76
N GLN A 16 -26.02 1.44 -18.53
CA GLN A 16 -25.30 0.19 -18.24
C GLN A 16 -24.26 0.41 -17.13
N VAL A 17 -23.54 1.52 -17.16
CA VAL A 17 -22.53 1.85 -16.14
C VAL A 17 -23.09 2.49 -14.87
N LYS A 18 -24.35 2.94 -14.90
CA LYS A 18 -24.97 3.64 -13.76
C LYS A 18 -24.89 2.84 -12.46
N GLY A 19 -25.25 1.56 -12.50
CA GLY A 19 -25.21 0.71 -11.31
C GLY A 19 -23.81 0.55 -10.71
N LEU A 20 -22.78 0.49 -11.57
CA LEU A 20 -21.37 0.46 -11.19
C LEU A 20 -20.94 1.77 -10.53
N ILE A 21 -21.26 2.90 -11.16
CA ILE A 21 -20.95 4.24 -10.62
C ILE A 21 -21.65 4.46 -9.27
N ASP A 22 -22.94 4.17 -9.20
CA ASP A 22 -23.74 4.33 -7.97
C ASP A 22 -23.18 3.44 -6.85
N ALA A 23 -22.75 2.22 -7.13
CA ALA A 23 -22.12 1.33 -6.14
C ALA A 23 -20.82 1.93 -5.57
N ILE A 24 -19.97 2.51 -6.43
CA ILE A 24 -18.72 3.16 -6.00
C ILE A 24 -19.03 4.39 -5.15
N ILE A 25 -19.94 5.26 -5.60
CA ILE A 25 -20.32 6.49 -4.89
C ILE A 25 -20.96 6.16 -3.54
N ASN A 26 -21.88 5.19 -3.48
CA ASN A 26 -22.57 4.81 -2.24
C ASN A 26 -21.64 4.20 -1.18
N LYS A 27 -20.46 3.71 -1.57
CA LYS A 27 -19.43 3.20 -0.64
C LYS A 27 -18.42 4.25 -0.22
N SER A 28 -18.47 5.46 -0.78
CA SER A 28 -17.57 6.53 -0.41
C SER A 28 -17.95 7.15 0.95
N THR A 29 -16.95 7.42 1.77
CA THR A 29 -17.10 8.15 3.06
C THR A 29 -16.80 9.64 2.91
N PHE A 30 -16.69 10.11 1.67
CA PHE A 30 -16.36 11.46 1.25
C PHE A 30 -17.24 11.82 0.06
N GLU A 31 -17.33 13.10 -0.27
CA GLU A 31 -18.13 13.53 -1.42
C GLU A 31 -17.41 13.13 -2.72
N LEU A 32 -17.95 12.12 -3.42
CA LEU A 32 -17.41 11.57 -4.66
C LEU A 32 -18.42 11.75 -5.80
N HIS A 33 -17.99 12.43 -6.86
CA HIS A 33 -18.72 12.57 -8.10
C HIS A 33 -17.97 11.84 -9.22
N ILE A 34 -18.67 11.00 -9.97
CA ILE A 34 -18.11 10.31 -11.15
C ILE A 34 -18.95 10.68 -12.36
N THR A 35 -18.33 11.33 -13.33
CA THR A 35 -18.98 11.73 -14.59
C THR A 35 -18.61 10.76 -15.70
N HIS A 36 -19.59 10.03 -16.20
CA HIS A 36 -19.42 9.15 -17.36
C HIS A 36 -19.29 9.95 -18.66
N ARG A 37 -18.36 9.52 -19.52
CA ARG A 37 -18.18 10.01 -20.89
C ARG A 37 -17.81 8.85 -21.83
N PRO A 38 -18.38 8.81 -23.04
CA PRO A 38 -17.91 7.87 -24.06
C PRO A 38 -16.47 8.22 -24.48
N PRO A 39 -15.71 7.25 -25.02
CA PRO A 39 -14.38 7.54 -25.54
C PRO A 39 -14.44 8.51 -26.72
N THR A 40 -13.53 9.48 -26.74
CA THR A 40 -13.37 10.46 -27.83
C THR A 40 -11.89 10.57 -28.20
N ARG A 41 -11.45 11.64 -28.90
CA ARG A 41 -10.02 11.83 -29.15
C ARG A 41 -9.27 12.02 -27.83
N MET A 42 -8.10 11.38 -27.68
CA MET A 42 -7.30 11.47 -26.45
C MET A 42 -7.00 12.93 -26.04
N SER A 43 -6.82 13.83 -27.01
CA SER A 43 -6.62 15.27 -26.76
C SER A 43 -7.84 15.98 -26.16
N GLU A 44 -9.06 15.53 -26.48
CA GLU A 44 -10.31 16.06 -25.91
C GLU A 44 -10.45 15.61 -24.46
N ILE A 45 -10.22 14.32 -24.19
CA ILE A 45 -10.18 13.77 -22.83
C ILE A 45 -9.12 14.49 -21.98
N ALA A 46 -7.93 14.72 -22.53
CA ALA A 46 -6.87 15.47 -21.87
C ALA A 46 -7.30 16.92 -21.54
N THR A 47 -8.08 17.56 -22.43
CA THR A 47 -8.62 18.90 -22.22
C THR A 47 -9.68 18.91 -21.11
N GLU A 48 -10.61 17.94 -21.11
CA GLU A 48 -11.59 17.79 -20.03
C GLU A 48 -10.91 17.55 -18.68
N LEU A 49 -9.93 16.64 -18.67
CA LEU A 49 -9.15 16.33 -17.48
C LEU A 49 -8.47 17.60 -16.94
N ARG A 50 -7.97 18.49 -17.81
CA ARG A 50 -7.41 19.80 -17.42
C ARG A 50 -8.43 20.70 -16.72
N GLN A 51 -9.68 20.70 -17.17
CA GLN A 51 -10.70 21.72 -16.86
C GLN A 51 -11.41 21.55 -15.50
N GLY A 52 -11.25 20.43 -14.79
CA GLY A 52 -11.83 20.37 -13.43
C GLY A 52 -11.87 19.03 -12.70
N TYR A 53 -11.49 17.92 -13.33
CA TYR A 53 -11.49 16.62 -12.65
C TYR A 53 -10.23 16.42 -11.80
N ASP A 54 -10.34 15.69 -10.71
CA ASP A 54 -9.23 15.32 -9.83
C ASP A 54 -8.51 14.06 -10.29
N GLY A 55 -9.07 13.31 -11.22
CA GLY A 55 -8.55 12.04 -11.70
C GLY A 55 -9.46 11.43 -12.77
N ILE A 56 -9.03 10.30 -13.31
CA ILE A 56 -9.73 9.59 -14.37
C ILE A 56 -9.82 8.09 -14.06
N ILE A 57 -10.98 7.51 -14.36
CA ILE A 57 -11.20 6.07 -14.43
C ILE A 57 -11.30 5.73 -15.92
N ILE A 58 -10.65 4.66 -16.35
CA ILE A 58 -10.59 4.24 -17.75
C ILE A 58 -11.01 2.77 -17.83
N ASP A 59 -11.96 2.44 -18.70
CA ASP A 59 -12.20 1.04 -19.08
C ASP A 59 -11.04 0.50 -19.93
N GLN A 60 -10.66 -0.76 -19.74
CA GLN A 60 -9.59 -1.36 -20.51
C GLN A 60 -9.89 -1.38 -22.01
N LYS A 61 -11.12 -1.67 -22.39
CA LYS A 61 -11.55 -1.81 -23.78
C LYS A 61 -12.50 -0.66 -24.12
N LEU A 62 -12.14 0.11 -25.13
CA LEU A 62 -12.85 1.35 -25.51
C LEU A 62 -13.24 1.35 -26.99
N ASP A 63 -12.95 0.27 -27.71
CA ASP A 63 -13.11 0.13 -29.16
C ASP A 63 -14.47 -0.49 -29.55
N SER A 64 -15.41 -0.64 -28.60
CA SER A 64 -16.75 -1.12 -28.93
C SER A 64 -17.58 -0.03 -29.61
N PHE A 65 -18.46 -0.45 -30.51
CA PHE A 65 -19.34 0.46 -31.24
C PHE A 65 -20.40 1.04 -30.31
N VAL A 66 -20.46 2.37 -30.24
CA VAL A 66 -21.49 3.13 -29.52
C VAL A 66 -22.30 3.92 -30.53
N GLU A 67 -23.62 3.72 -30.55
CA GLU A 67 -24.49 4.41 -31.50
C GLU A 67 -24.40 5.94 -31.31
N GLY A 68 -23.98 6.65 -32.37
CA GLY A 68 -23.83 8.11 -32.36
C GLY A 68 -22.46 8.65 -31.90
N VAL A 69 -21.50 7.78 -31.58
CA VAL A 69 -20.11 8.16 -31.26
C VAL A 69 -19.17 7.57 -32.31
N GLU A 70 -18.19 8.34 -32.79
CA GLU A 70 -17.15 7.77 -33.67
C GLU A 70 -16.33 6.73 -32.87
N PRO A 71 -16.19 5.50 -33.37
CA PRO A 71 -15.41 4.48 -32.68
C PRO A 71 -13.95 4.93 -32.59
N VAL A 72 -13.35 4.73 -31.42
CA VAL A 72 -11.93 4.97 -31.22
C VAL A 72 -11.13 3.68 -31.46
N ASP A 73 -9.87 3.81 -31.84
CA ASP A 73 -8.96 2.71 -32.19
C ASP A 73 -7.91 2.43 -31.11
N TYR A 74 -8.21 2.78 -29.85
CA TYR A 74 -7.25 2.67 -28.75
C TYR A 74 -7.83 1.98 -27.51
N PHE A 75 -6.95 1.31 -26.77
CA PHE A 75 -7.26 0.69 -25.46
C PHE A 75 -6.98 1.66 -24.30
N GLY A 76 -7.47 1.33 -23.11
CA GLY A 76 -7.26 2.12 -21.91
C GLY A 76 -5.78 2.37 -21.59
N ALA A 77 -4.90 1.41 -21.84
CA ALA A 77 -3.46 1.57 -21.67
C ALA A 77 -2.86 2.63 -22.61
N ALA A 78 -3.30 2.69 -23.86
CA ALA A 78 -2.84 3.69 -24.82
C ALA A 78 -3.29 5.11 -24.42
N LEU A 79 -4.54 5.25 -23.95
CA LEU A 79 -5.03 6.50 -23.38
C LEU A 79 -4.23 6.91 -22.14
N ALA A 80 -3.99 5.98 -21.22
CA ALA A 80 -3.21 6.24 -20.01
C ALA A 80 -1.78 6.71 -20.33
N GLN A 81 -1.09 6.04 -21.25
CA GLN A 81 0.25 6.44 -21.72
C GLN A 81 0.24 7.86 -22.34
N ASN A 82 -0.76 8.17 -23.15
CA ASN A 82 -0.89 9.48 -23.77
C ASN A 82 -1.15 10.58 -22.73
N LEU A 83 -2.03 10.32 -21.76
CA LEU A 83 -2.27 11.24 -20.63
C LEU A 83 -1.02 11.44 -19.77
N ARG A 84 -0.25 10.39 -19.46
CA ARG A 84 1.04 10.53 -18.75
C ARG A 84 2.02 11.39 -19.54
N THR A 85 2.06 11.23 -20.86
CA THR A 85 2.89 12.04 -21.75
C THR A 85 2.48 13.51 -21.72
N PHE A 86 1.18 13.80 -21.79
CA PHE A 86 0.67 15.17 -21.65
C PHE A 86 0.94 15.77 -20.27
N MET A 87 0.82 15.01 -19.18
CA MET A 87 1.10 15.47 -17.82
C MET A 87 2.59 15.76 -17.60
N ALA A 88 3.48 15.00 -18.26
CA ALA A 88 4.91 15.26 -18.24
C ALA A 88 5.31 16.45 -19.15
N GLY A 89 4.54 16.70 -20.21
CA GLY A 89 4.73 17.80 -21.13
C GLY A 89 4.43 19.16 -20.51
N LYS A 90 5.43 20.05 -20.44
CA LYS A 90 5.26 21.41 -19.91
C LYS A 90 4.35 22.29 -20.77
N SER A 91 4.24 22.00 -22.07
CA SER A 91 3.44 22.75 -23.05
C SER A 91 1.93 22.58 -22.83
N ASP A 92 1.52 21.41 -22.34
CA ASP A 92 0.11 21.04 -22.28
C ASP A 92 -0.54 21.51 -20.99
N ASN A 93 0.23 21.92 -19.97
CA ASN A 93 -0.27 22.48 -18.71
C ASN A 93 -1.39 21.62 -18.07
N ILE A 94 -1.26 20.29 -18.17
CA ILE A 94 -2.14 19.33 -17.49
C ILE A 94 -1.41 18.90 -16.22
N PRO A 95 -1.92 19.22 -15.02
CA PRO A 95 -1.29 18.73 -13.80
C PRO A 95 -1.41 17.20 -13.75
N TYR A 96 -0.40 16.54 -13.18
CA TYR A 96 -0.43 15.11 -12.89
C TYR A 96 -1.69 14.73 -12.13
N LYS A 97 -2.40 13.71 -12.60
CA LYS A 97 -3.61 13.20 -11.94
C LYS A 97 -3.56 11.68 -11.88
N PRO A 98 -4.23 11.08 -10.88
CA PRO A 98 -4.32 9.65 -10.79
C PRO A 98 -5.15 9.08 -11.95
N ILE A 99 -4.69 7.93 -12.44
CA ILE A 99 -5.33 7.14 -13.48
C ILE A 99 -5.68 5.78 -12.89
N ILE A 100 -6.96 5.43 -12.92
CA ILE A 100 -7.50 4.19 -12.37
C ILE A 100 -7.99 3.33 -13.54
N LEU A 101 -7.50 2.10 -13.64
CA LEU A 101 -8.03 1.11 -14.58
C LEU A 101 -9.22 0.39 -13.95
N LEU A 102 -10.34 0.33 -14.66
CA LEU A 102 -11.50 -0.47 -14.31
C LEU A 102 -11.76 -1.46 -15.44
N SER A 103 -11.85 -2.75 -15.16
CA SER A 103 -11.98 -3.74 -16.24
C SER A 103 -12.59 -5.05 -15.78
N LEU A 104 -13.07 -5.86 -16.71
CA LEU A 104 -13.44 -7.25 -16.43
C LEU A 104 -12.19 -8.07 -16.12
N GLU A 105 -12.30 -9.04 -15.21
CA GLU A 105 -11.18 -9.92 -14.83
C GLU A 105 -10.57 -10.63 -16.05
N SER A 106 -11.42 -11.10 -16.97
CA SER A 106 -10.98 -11.75 -18.22
C SER A 106 -10.10 -10.83 -19.07
N LEU A 107 -10.47 -9.56 -19.20
CA LEU A 107 -9.72 -8.57 -19.98
C LEU A 107 -8.42 -8.17 -19.28
N LEU A 108 -8.40 -8.12 -17.95
CA LEU A 108 -7.16 -7.92 -17.20
C LEU A 108 -6.18 -9.08 -17.44
N VAL A 109 -6.66 -10.33 -17.44
CA VAL A 109 -5.83 -11.51 -17.70
C VAL A 109 -5.32 -11.56 -19.13
N GLU A 110 -6.16 -11.19 -20.10
CA GLU A 110 -5.82 -11.27 -21.53
C GLU A 110 -4.90 -10.13 -21.99
N TYR A 111 -5.17 -8.89 -21.58
CA TYR A 111 -4.51 -7.71 -22.15
C TYR A 111 -3.54 -7.00 -21.18
N TYR A 112 -3.92 -6.84 -19.91
CA TYR A 112 -3.12 -6.03 -18.96
C TYR A 112 -2.02 -6.84 -18.26
N ASN A 113 -2.34 -8.00 -17.69
CA ASN A 113 -1.41 -8.82 -16.92
C ASN A 113 -0.17 -9.27 -17.71
N PRO A 114 -0.26 -9.62 -19.01
CA PRO A 114 0.90 -9.97 -19.82
C PRO A 114 1.77 -8.76 -20.19
N ASP A 115 1.20 -7.55 -20.22
CA ASP A 115 1.91 -6.32 -20.58
C ASP A 115 2.47 -5.60 -19.35
N SER A 116 3.68 -6.00 -18.96
CA SER A 116 4.38 -5.35 -17.84
C SER A 116 4.67 -3.87 -18.07
N SER A 117 4.71 -3.39 -19.33
CA SER A 117 4.98 -1.98 -19.61
C SER A 117 3.80 -1.07 -19.24
N SER A 118 2.58 -1.62 -19.28
CA SER A 118 1.36 -0.92 -18.89
C SER A 118 1.16 -0.85 -17.37
N HIS A 119 1.89 -1.63 -16.57
CA HIS A 119 1.65 -1.72 -15.12
C HIS A 119 1.95 -0.42 -14.38
N ASP A 120 2.93 0.34 -14.88
CA ASP A 120 3.33 1.62 -14.33
C ASP A 120 2.40 2.77 -14.71
N LEU A 121 1.44 2.57 -15.63
CA LEU A 121 0.59 3.66 -16.11
C LEU A 121 -0.52 4.03 -15.13
N PHE A 122 -0.97 3.06 -14.33
CA PHE A 122 -2.15 3.16 -13.48
C PHE A 122 -1.76 3.22 -12.00
N ASP A 123 -2.41 4.09 -11.24
CA ASP A 123 -2.21 4.18 -9.78
C ASP A 123 -3.03 3.12 -9.04
N LEU A 124 -4.10 2.62 -9.68
CA LEU A 124 -4.95 1.55 -9.16
C LEU A 124 -5.58 0.77 -10.31
N VAL A 125 -5.65 -0.55 -10.16
CA VAL A 125 -6.39 -1.45 -11.04
C VAL A 125 -7.52 -2.10 -10.27
N LEU A 126 -8.72 -2.03 -10.83
CA LEU A 126 -9.97 -2.55 -10.28
C LEU A 126 -10.59 -3.53 -11.26
N SER A 127 -10.92 -4.72 -10.76
CA SER A 127 -11.78 -5.66 -11.47
C SER A 127 -13.24 -5.29 -11.23
N LYS A 128 -14.10 -5.32 -12.24
CA LYS A 128 -15.56 -5.08 -12.09
C LYS A 128 -16.21 -6.10 -11.14
N SER A 129 -15.62 -7.28 -10.95
CA SER A 129 -16.04 -8.25 -9.92
C SER A 129 -15.88 -7.74 -8.49
N THR A 130 -15.04 -6.72 -8.25
CA THR A 130 -14.89 -6.07 -6.94
C THR A 130 -16.22 -5.55 -6.40
N LEU A 131 -17.19 -5.25 -7.28
CA LEU A 131 -18.53 -4.83 -6.89
C LEU A 131 -19.32 -5.89 -6.13
N GLU A 132 -18.99 -7.16 -6.35
CA GLU A 132 -19.65 -8.31 -5.74
C GLU A 132 -19.17 -8.52 -4.28
N GLU A 133 -18.09 -7.85 -3.88
CA GLU A 133 -17.46 -7.97 -2.57
C GLU A 133 -17.50 -6.62 -1.82
N PRO A 134 -18.57 -6.32 -1.05
CA PRO A 134 -18.78 -5.01 -0.44
C PRO A 134 -17.61 -4.48 0.40
N ASP A 135 -16.95 -5.35 1.16
CA ASP A 135 -15.82 -5.00 2.02
C ASP A 135 -14.55 -4.67 1.22
N VAL A 136 -14.37 -5.35 0.08
CA VAL A 136 -13.26 -5.07 -0.84
C VAL A 136 -13.54 -3.75 -1.57
N LEU A 137 -14.76 -3.56 -2.06
CA LEU A 137 -15.18 -2.32 -2.69
C LEU A 137 -14.95 -1.12 -1.78
N GLU A 138 -15.41 -1.17 -0.51
CA GLU A 138 -15.21 -0.09 0.45
C GLU A 138 -13.73 0.28 0.63
N LYS A 139 -12.86 -0.73 0.78
CA LYS A 139 -11.40 -0.51 0.87
C LYS A 139 -10.85 0.14 -0.40
N LYS A 140 -11.29 -0.30 -1.57
CA LYS A 140 -10.85 0.29 -2.85
C LYS A 140 -11.32 1.73 -3.02
N VAL A 141 -12.56 2.06 -2.65
CA VAL A 141 -13.09 3.42 -2.71
C VAL A 141 -12.35 4.37 -1.76
N ARG A 142 -12.04 3.92 -0.53
CA ARG A 142 -11.16 4.70 0.37
C ARG A 142 -9.78 4.92 -0.23
N LEU A 143 -9.19 3.90 -0.86
CA LEU A 143 -7.89 4.02 -1.52
C LEU A 143 -7.93 5.01 -2.69
N ILE A 144 -9.01 5.06 -3.49
CA ILE A 144 -9.19 6.08 -4.54
C ILE A 144 -9.11 7.48 -3.94
N GLY A 145 -9.86 7.74 -2.86
CA GLY A 145 -9.84 9.04 -2.17
C GLY A 145 -8.45 9.40 -1.68
N SER A 146 -7.74 8.44 -1.07
CA SER A 146 -6.39 8.61 -0.56
C SER A 146 -5.36 8.89 -1.67
N ILE A 147 -5.45 8.18 -2.81
CA ILE A 147 -4.63 8.44 -4.00
C ILE A 147 -4.85 9.87 -4.51
N VAL A 148 -6.11 10.30 -4.68
CA VAL A 148 -6.43 11.66 -5.16
C VAL A 148 -5.87 12.71 -4.21
N ASN A 149 -6.05 12.53 -2.90
CA ASN A 149 -5.53 13.45 -1.89
C ASN A 149 -3.99 13.48 -1.89
N ALA A 150 -3.33 12.34 -2.13
CA ALA A 150 -1.87 12.28 -2.26
C ALA A 150 -1.37 13.12 -3.44
N TYR A 151 -2.03 13.05 -4.60
CA TYR A 151 -1.71 13.91 -5.75
C TYR A 151 -1.97 15.40 -5.44
N LYS A 152 -3.11 15.74 -4.83
CA LYS A 152 -3.42 17.13 -4.41
C LYS A 152 -2.33 17.70 -3.50
N ARG A 153 -1.89 16.92 -2.50
CA ARG A 153 -0.78 17.30 -1.60
C ARG A 153 0.56 17.42 -2.34
N ALA A 154 0.86 16.48 -3.24
CA ALA A 154 2.07 16.50 -4.07
C ALA A 154 2.19 17.73 -4.98
N HIS A 155 1.06 18.28 -5.44
CA HIS A 155 1.05 19.54 -6.19
C HIS A 155 1.26 20.77 -5.31
N SER A 156 0.81 20.73 -4.05
CA SER A 156 0.86 21.90 -3.16
C SER A 156 2.15 22.02 -2.34
N GLU A 157 2.91 20.93 -2.19
CA GLU A 157 4.07 20.87 -1.31
C GLU A 157 5.38 20.73 -2.11
N ASP A 158 6.26 21.72 -1.97
CA ASP A 158 7.55 21.76 -2.68
C ASP A 158 8.65 20.90 -2.03
N SER A 159 8.34 20.24 -0.90
CA SER A 159 9.32 19.52 -0.08
C SER A 159 8.87 18.10 0.20
N LEU A 160 9.77 17.14 -0.03
CA LEU A 160 9.58 15.75 0.35
C LEU A 160 9.26 15.62 1.85
N TYR A 161 9.94 16.38 2.70
CA TYR A 161 9.72 16.35 4.14
C TYR A 161 8.29 16.76 4.49
N ARG A 162 7.74 17.80 3.86
CA ARG A 162 6.34 18.20 4.08
C ARG A 162 5.33 17.18 3.56
N LEU A 163 5.64 16.53 2.43
CA LEU A 163 4.81 15.42 1.92
C LEU A 163 4.76 14.22 2.87
N LEU A 164 5.86 13.97 3.58
CA LEU A 164 5.96 12.93 4.61
C LEU A 164 5.53 13.43 5.99
N SER A 165 5.14 14.70 6.11
CA SER A 165 4.83 15.39 7.37
C SER A 165 5.96 15.31 8.42
N LEU A 166 7.19 15.52 7.95
CA LEU A 166 8.43 15.54 8.74
C LEU A 166 9.04 16.94 8.80
N SER A 167 9.89 17.19 9.80
CA SER A 167 10.74 18.38 9.82
C SER A 167 11.77 18.32 8.68
N SER A 168 12.21 19.49 8.19
CA SER A 168 13.13 19.59 7.05
C SER A 168 14.52 19.01 7.28
N ASP A 169 14.87 18.69 8.53
CA ASP A 169 16.15 18.18 9.01
C ASP A 169 16.01 16.80 9.67
N TYR A 170 14.90 16.10 9.46
CA TYR A 170 14.62 14.84 10.10
C TYR A 170 15.72 13.80 9.81
N ALA A 171 16.54 13.54 10.83
CA ALA A 171 17.82 12.85 10.70
C ALA A 171 17.67 11.33 10.49
N LEU A 172 16.52 10.76 10.82
CA LEU A 172 16.28 9.32 10.79
C LEU A 172 15.72 8.83 9.45
N LEU A 173 15.45 9.74 8.49
CA LEU A 173 15.06 9.34 7.14
C LEU A 173 16.23 8.70 6.41
N ASP A 174 16.01 7.54 5.80
CA ASP A 174 17.05 6.87 5.02
C ASP A 174 17.50 7.73 3.83
N LYS A 175 18.78 8.08 3.79
CA LYS A 175 19.35 8.96 2.76
C LYS A 175 19.31 8.36 1.35
N ARG A 176 19.26 7.03 1.23
CA ARG A 176 19.11 6.35 -0.07
C ARG A 176 17.68 6.51 -0.58
N PHE A 177 16.70 6.46 0.31
CA PHE A 177 15.30 6.75 -0.04
C PHE A 177 15.10 8.22 -0.42
N GLU A 178 15.65 9.14 0.36
CA GLU A 178 15.62 10.58 0.04
C GLU A 178 16.23 10.87 -1.34
N THR A 179 17.43 10.32 -1.60
CA THR A 179 18.11 10.46 -2.90
C THR A 179 17.26 9.87 -4.02
N TYR A 180 16.70 8.67 -3.82
CA TYR A 180 15.83 8.02 -4.80
C TYR A 180 14.59 8.85 -5.13
N LEU A 181 13.92 9.47 -4.15
CA LEU A 181 12.75 10.30 -4.44
C LEU A 181 13.10 11.67 -5.02
N SER A 182 14.28 12.19 -4.69
CA SER A 182 14.72 13.51 -5.17
C SER A 182 14.82 13.60 -6.70
N GLN A 183 14.99 12.48 -7.38
CA GLN A 183 15.02 12.40 -8.85
C GLN A 183 13.62 12.61 -9.48
N TYR A 184 12.54 12.43 -8.71
CA TYR A 184 11.16 12.50 -9.17
C TYR A 184 10.43 13.79 -8.76
N LYS A 185 11.14 14.82 -8.26
CA LYS A 185 10.51 16.07 -7.80
C LYS A 185 9.58 16.72 -8.84
N ILE A 186 9.87 16.55 -10.12
CA ILE A 186 9.07 17.10 -11.22
C ILE A 186 7.97 16.12 -11.67
N ASP A 187 8.22 14.81 -11.54
CA ASP A 187 7.28 13.76 -11.92
C ASP A 187 6.49 13.30 -10.69
N ILE A 188 5.37 14.00 -10.46
CA ILE A 188 4.50 13.74 -9.31
C ILE A 188 3.96 12.30 -9.32
N HIS A 189 3.69 11.74 -10.50
CA HIS A 189 3.24 10.35 -10.59
C HIS A 189 4.31 9.40 -10.07
N LYS A 190 5.57 9.51 -10.53
CA LYS A 190 6.66 8.67 -10.02
C LYS A 190 6.97 8.94 -8.54
N LEU A 191 6.83 10.17 -8.07
CA LEU A 191 6.99 10.51 -6.65
C LEU A 191 5.93 9.82 -5.77
N VAL A 192 4.64 10.00 -6.10
CA VAL A 192 3.51 9.45 -5.34
C VAL A 192 3.53 7.92 -5.37
N THR A 193 3.73 7.31 -6.55
CA THR A 193 3.78 5.84 -6.69
C THR A 193 5.00 5.23 -5.99
N SER A 194 6.15 5.91 -5.99
CA SER A 194 7.35 5.46 -5.27
C SER A 194 7.15 5.48 -3.75
N ILE A 195 6.52 6.53 -3.20
CA ILE A 195 6.17 6.59 -1.78
C ILE A 195 5.17 5.47 -1.44
N HIS A 196 4.12 5.31 -2.25
CA HIS A 196 3.11 4.27 -2.03
C HIS A 196 3.71 2.86 -2.03
N SER A 197 4.47 2.52 -3.07
CA SER A 197 4.99 1.17 -3.29
C SER A 197 6.17 0.79 -2.38
N THR A 198 7.06 1.74 -2.09
CA THR A 198 8.34 1.43 -1.41
C THR A 198 8.45 1.93 0.03
N LEU A 199 7.53 2.80 0.49
CA LEU A 199 7.48 3.26 1.89
C LEU A 199 6.25 2.70 2.62
N LEU A 200 5.06 2.76 2.01
CA LEU A 200 3.80 2.46 2.72
C LEU A 200 3.37 0.99 2.61
N ARG A 201 3.64 0.38 1.45
CA ARG A 201 3.35 -1.04 1.16
C ARG A 201 4.47 -1.98 1.60
N SER A 202 5.61 -1.45 2.02
CA SER A 202 6.74 -2.19 2.54
C SER A 202 6.81 -2.10 4.06
N SER A 203 7.62 -2.97 4.67
CA SER A 203 8.15 -2.75 6.02
C SER A 203 9.57 -2.22 5.90
N GLY A 204 10.06 -1.50 6.89
CA GLY A 204 11.39 -0.90 6.89
C GLY A 204 11.39 0.32 7.79
N MET A 205 11.47 1.50 7.19
CA MET A 205 11.35 2.77 7.92
C MET A 205 9.98 2.92 8.62
N LEU A 206 8.90 2.52 7.93
CA LEU A 206 7.56 2.46 8.50
C LEU A 206 7.19 1.02 8.86
N VAL A 207 6.42 0.88 9.93
CA VAL A 207 5.83 -0.40 10.35
C VAL A 207 4.32 -0.31 10.47
N SER A 208 3.64 -1.42 10.15
CA SER A 208 2.22 -1.60 10.43
C SER A 208 1.98 -1.83 11.92
N GLU A 209 0.73 -1.66 12.38
CA GLU A 209 0.35 -1.95 13.78
C GLU A 209 0.66 -3.41 14.16
N ILE A 210 0.38 -4.36 13.27
CA ILE A 210 0.68 -5.78 13.48
C ILE A 210 2.19 -6.00 13.67
N THR A 211 3.01 -5.33 12.85
CA THR A 211 4.48 -5.41 12.94
C THR A 211 5.01 -4.72 14.19
N LEU A 212 4.41 -3.59 14.57
CA LEU A 212 4.71 -2.89 15.81
C LEU A 212 4.45 -3.79 17.02
N ALA A 213 3.27 -4.41 17.11
CA ALA A 213 2.94 -5.37 18.15
C ALA A 213 3.89 -6.57 18.17
N THR A 214 4.24 -7.09 17.00
CA THR A 214 5.21 -8.19 16.87
C THR A 214 6.59 -7.80 17.42
N ARG A 215 7.09 -6.61 17.10
CA ARG A 215 8.37 -6.08 17.61
C ARG A 215 8.32 -5.78 19.10
N LEU A 216 7.18 -5.35 19.64
CA LEU A 216 6.95 -5.19 21.08
C LEU A 216 6.66 -6.52 21.80
N GLY A 217 6.42 -7.61 21.07
CA GLY A 217 6.11 -8.92 21.63
C GLY A 217 4.69 -9.08 22.19
N VAL A 218 3.76 -8.20 21.82
CA VAL A 218 2.39 -8.16 22.34
C VAL A 218 1.43 -8.90 21.40
N ASP A 219 0.61 -9.79 21.97
CA ASP A 219 -0.53 -10.38 21.28
C ASP A 219 -1.72 -9.42 21.34
N ILE A 220 -1.94 -8.65 20.28
CA ILE A 220 -3.01 -7.64 20.22
C ILE A 220 -4.40 -8.24 20.38
N SER A 221 -4.63 -9.47 19.91
CA SER A 221 -5.94 -10.12 19.96
C SER A 221 -6.32 -10.50 21.39
N ASN A 222 -5.33 -10.73 22.24
CA ASN A 222 -5.50 -11.08 23.65
C ASN A 222 -5.07 -9.97 24.61
N SER A 223 -4.82 -8.74 24.15
CA SER A 223 -4.33 -7.63 25.00
C SER A 223 -5.30 -6.44 24.98
N PRO A 224 -6.30 -6.38 25.90
CA PRO A 224 -7.27 -5.29 25.94
C PRO A 224 -6.65 -3.91 26.10
N ASP A 225 -5.51 -3.82 26.79
CA ASP A 225 -4.79 -2.56 27.01
C ASP A 225 -3.86 -2.16 25.85
N TRP A 226 -3.86 -2.86 24.71
CA TRP A 226 -3.01 -2.54 23.56
C TRP A 226 -3.16 -1.07 23.10
N HIS A 227 -4.40 -0.56 23.07
CA HIS A 227 -4.69 0.83 22.72
C HIS A 227 -3.95 1.86 23.60
N LYS A 228 -3.63 1.52 24.86
CA LYS A 228 -2.85 2.39 25.76
C LYS A 228 -1.40 2.50 25.30
N ILE A 229 -0.83 1.41 24.78
CA ILE A 229 0.51 1.44 24.17
C ILE A 229 0.49 2.33 22.93
N ILE A 230 -0.51 2.16 22.05
CA ILE A 230 -0.66 3.02 20.87
C ILE A 230 -0.75 4.49 21.26
N GLY A 231 -1.47 4.83 22.32
CA GLY A 231 -1.53 6.20 22.84
C GLY A 231 -0.17 6.80 23.23
N HIS A 232 0.81 5.98 23.66
CA HIS A 232 2.18 6.44 23.91
C HIS A 232 3.02 6.62 22.65
N LEU A 233 2.54 6.11 21.51
CA LEU A 233 3.27 6.09 20.24
C LEU A 233 2.62 6.98 19.17
N GLU A 234 1.57 7.73 19.53
CA GLU A 234 0.82 8.58 18.59
C GLU A 234 1.70 9.67 17.96
N ASP A 235 2.65 10.22 18.72
CA ASP A 235 3.61 11.21 18.23
C ASP A 235 4.53 10.66 17.13
N PHE A 236 4.67 9.33 17.03
CA PHE A 236 5.50 8.65 16.03
C PHE A 236 4.68 8.12 14.84
N LYS A 237 3.38 8.40 14.82
CA LYS A 237 2.48 7.99 13.74
C LYS A 237 2.82 8.74 12.45
N TYR A 238 2.76 8.02 11.34
CA TYR A 238 2.96 8.61 10.02
C TYR A 238 1.74 9.44 9.61
N ASN A 239 1.97 10.72 9.27
CA ASN A 239 0.93 11.68 8.91
C ASN A 239 1.12 12.26 7.48
N GLY A 240 1.98 11.65 6.68
CA GLY A 240 2.25 12.07 5.30
C GLY A 240 1.15 11.70 4.31
N ILE A 241 1.42 11.80 3.01
CA ILE A 241 0.46 11.37 1.99
C ILE A 241 0.03 9.91 2.21
N PHE A 242 -1.23 9.61 1.94
CA PHE A 242 -1.89 8.32 2.25
C PHE A 242 -2.04 7.94 3.74
N SER A 243 -1.75 8.82 4.70
CA SER A 243 -1.98 8.51 6.12
C SER A 243 -3.45 8.33 6.49
N ASP A 244 -4.37 8.79 5.63
CA ASP A 244 -5.81 8.56 5.73
C ASP A 244 -6.23 7.13 5.38
N TYR A 245 -5.34 6.35 4.76
CA TYR A 245 -5.57 4.94 4.40
C TYR A 245 -4.59 3.99 5.08
N TYR A 246 -3.30 4.32 5.11
CA TYR A 246 -2.26 3.49 5.73
C TYR A 246 -1.96 3.95 7.13
N GLU A 247 -2.40 3.17 8.11
CA GLU A 247 -1.98 3.35 9.48
C GLU A 247 -0.57 2.75 9.69
N ARG A 248 0.39 3.64 9.99
CA ARG A 248 1.82 3.35 10.03
C ARG A 248 2.53 4.20 11.09
N TRP A 249 3.68 3.72 11.54
CA TRP A 249 4.55 4.43 12.49
C TRP A 249 6.00 4.41 12.03
N TRP A 250 6.74 5.48 12.34
CA TRP A 250 8.18 5.57 12.13
C TRP A 250 8.93 4.70 13.14
N TRP A 251 9.50 3.59 12.66
CA TRP A 251 10.15 2.63 13.55
C TRP A 251 11.38 3.22 14.25
N ALA A 252 12.16 4.04 13.56
CA ALA A 252 13.38 4.64 14.12
C ALA A 252 13.06 5.52 15.34
N ASP A 253 11.99 6.32 15.29
CA ASP A 253 11.55 7.12 16.45
C ASP A 253 11.09 6.23 17.60
N ILE A 254 10.32 5.18 17.30
CA ILE A 254 9.87 4.21 18.31
C ILE A 254 11.06 3.50 18.95
N GLU A 255 12.10 3.16 18.20
CA GLU A 255 13.31 2.54 18.74
C GLU A 255 14.04 3.49 19.71
N LEU A 256 14.15 4.77 19.38
CA LEU A 256 14.68 5.78 20.30
C LEU A 256 13.80 5.94 21.55
N TRP A 257 12.48 5.90 21.39
CA TRP A 257 11.54 5.94 22.50
C TRP A 257 11.68 4.69 23.40
N ILE A 258 11.80 3.49 22.85
CA ILE A 258 12.06 2.25 23.61
C ILE A 258 13.35 2.39 24.42
N ASN A 259 14.42 2.89 23.78
CA ASN A 259 15.73 3.01 24.42
C ASN A 259 15.70 4.01 25.58
N SER A 260 15.02 5.13 25.40
CA SER A 260 14.95 6.21 26.40
C SER A 260 13.91 5.95 27.48
N LYS A 261 12.70 5.55 27.10
CA LYS A 261 11.56 5.40 28.01
C LYS A 261 11.56 4.06 28.72
N LEU A 262 11.84 2.96 28.00
CA LEU A 262 11.84 1.60 28.54
C LEU A 262 13.24 1.13 28.99
N ASN A 263 14.27 1.95 28.80
CA ASN A 263 15.66 1.62 29.11
C ASN A 263 16.11 0.28 28.49
N CYS A 264 15.67 0.01 27.25
CA CYS A 264 15.81 -1.29 26.61
C CYS A 264 16.53 -1.21 25.24
N PRO A 265 17.86 -0.96 25.21
CA PRO A 265 18.62 -0.76 23.97
C PRO A 265 18.71 -1.98 23.03
N ILE A 266 18.37 -3.18 23.51
CA ILE A 266 18.50 -4.44 22.74
C ILE A 266 17.16 -5.18 22.72
N ILE A 267 16.07 -4.46 22.47
CA ILE A 267 14.71 -5.03 22.52
C ILE A 267 14.56 -6.27 21.61
N LYS A 268 15.18 -6.24 20.42
CA LYS A 268 15.17 -7.37 19.46
C LYS A 268 15.71 -8.67 20.06
N GLY A 269 16.68 -8.59 20.97
CA GLY A 269 17.30 -9.74 21.61
C GLY A 269 16.43 -10.42 22.68
N LEU A 270 15.37 -9.76 23.12
CA LEU A 270 14.47 -10.23 24.17
C LEU A 270 13.34 -11.11 23.62
N THR A 271 12.83 -11.99 24.48
CA THR A 271 11.61 -12.77 24.22
C THR A 271 10.38 -11.88 24.34
N SER A 272 9.26 -12.27 23.71
CA SER A 272 7.96 -11.60 23.84
C SER A 272 7.58 -11.35 25.30
N GLU A 273 7.70 -12.37 26.15
CA GLU A 273 7.44 -12.29 27.60
C GLU A 273 8.24 -11.16 28.26
N LYS A 274 9.57 -11.16 28.09
CA LYS A 274 10.43 -10.13 28.70
C LYS A 274 10.10 -8.73 28.19
N ARG A 275 9.78 -8.57 26.91
CA ARG A 275 9.38 -7.27 26.36
C ARG A 275 8.08 -6.78 26.99
N VAL A 276 7.09 -7.65 27.10
CA VAL A 276 5.81 -7.33 27.73
C VAL A 276 6.00 -6.98 29.20
N ASP A 277 6.78 -7.75 29.95
CA ASP A 277 7.04 -7.46 31.38
C ASP A 277 7.63 -6.06 31.58
N ILE A 278 8.63 -5.69 30.78
CA ILE A 278 9.23 -4.33 30.81
C ILE A 278 8.17 -3.27 30.51
N ILE A 279 7.36 -3.48 29.47
CA ILE A 279 6.31 -2.53 29.08
C ILE A 279 5.29 -2.37 30.20
N LYS A 280 4.84 -3.48 30.80
CA LYS A 280 3.88 -3.47 31.91
C LYS A 280 4.42 -2.69 33.10
N GLU A 281 5.65 -2.98 33.50
CA GLU A 281 6.31 -2.35 34.64
C GLU A 281 6.51 -0.85 34.43
N VAL A 282 7.07 -0.45 33.28
CA VAL A 282 7.45 0.94 33.01
C VAL A 282 6.24 1.83 32.71
N LEU A 283 5.24 1.32 31.99
CA LEU A 283 4.06 2.09 31.61
C LEU A 283 2.88 1.91 32.59
N ASN A 284 3.02 1.03 33.59
CA ASN A 284 1.95 0.67 34.52
C ASN A 284 0.67 0.19 33.80
N ILE A 285 0.86 -0.69 32.80
CA ILE A 285 -0.21 -1.29 32.00
C ILE A 285 -0.29 -2.77 32.34
N ASN A 286 -1.44 -3.27 32.79
CA ASN A 286 -1.49 -4.63 33.35
C ASN A 286 -2.05 -5.68 32.36
N SER A 287 -3.00 -5.29 31.49
CA SER A 287 -3.76 -6.23 30.64
C SER A 287 -3.12 -6.41 29.27
N LEU A 288 -1.83 -6.80 29.27
CA LEU A 288 -1.06 -7.16 28.08
C LEU A 288 -0.64 -8.62 28.14
N ASN A 289 -0.73 -9.32 27.02
CA ASN A 289 -0.32 -10.71 26.92
C ASN A 289 0.81 -10.85 25.89
N PRO A 290 1.89 -11.56 26.23
CA PRO A 290 2.97 -11.80 25.28
C PRO A 290 2.54 -12.80 24.21
N ILE A 291 3.04 -12.59 22.99
CA ILE A 291 2.88 -13.55 21.89
C ILE A 291 3.46 -14.90 22.31
N GLN A 292 2.67 -15.95 22.11
CA GLN A 292 3.06 -17.33 22.40
C GLN A 292 3.60 -18.04 21.15
N PRO A 293 4.58 -18.95 21.30
CA PRO A 293 5.04 -19.77 20.19
C PRO A 293 3.94 -20.72 19.74
N LYS A 294 3.77 -20.86 18.42
CA LYS A 294 2.83 -21.78 17.80
C LYS A 294 3.37 -23.21 17.79
N HIS A 295 4.69 -23.36 17.61
CA HIS A 295 5.34 -24.66 17.52
C HIS A 295 6.31 -24.92 18.68
N PRO A 296 6.45 -26.19 19.10
CA PRO A 296 7.52 -26.58 20.02
C PRO A 296 8.90 -26.20 19.45
N GLY A 297 9.73 -25.53 20.26
CA GLY A 297 11.07 -25.11 19.85
C GLY A 297 11.11 -23.91 18.90
N GLN A 298 9.97 -23.23 18.67
CA GLN A 298 9.93 -21.91 18.03
C GLN A 298 10.51 -20.86 18.98
N SER A 299 11.32 -19.97 18.42
CA SER A 299 11.82 -18.79 19.09
C SER A 299 10.67 -17.86 19.45
N THR A 300 10.76 -17.27 20.64
CA THR A 300 9.80 -16.27 21.12
C THR A 300 10.32 -14.84 20.94
N LYS A 301 11.44 -14.65 20.23
CA LYS A 301 12.00 -13.32 19.91
C LYS A 301 11.41 -12.76 18.61
N PHE A 302 10.08 -12.76 18.52
CA PHE A 302 9.36 -12.36 17.32
C PHE A 302 9.77 -10.95 16.84
N TRP A 303 9.87 -10.76 15.52
CA TRP A 303 10.34 -9.49 14.95
C TRP A 303 9.69 -9.12 13.62
N VAL A 304 9.35 -10.13 12.82
CA VAL A 304 8.78 -9.96 11.48
C VAL A 304 7.45 -10.69 11.40
N ASN A 305 6.63 -10.36 10.42
CA ASN A 305 5.38 -11.07 10.16
C ASN A 305 5.47 -11.88 8.87
N CYS A 306 4.76 -13.00 8.83
CA CYS A 306 4.46 -13.61 7.55
C CYS A 306 3.63 -12.64 6.68
N ILE A 307 4.08 -12.39 5.45
CA ILE A 307 3.37 -11.46 4.56
C ILE A 307 1.97 -11.95 4.16
N ILE A 308 1.71 -13.26 4.26
CA ILE A 308 0.42 -13.88 3.94
C ILE A 308 -0.42 -14.08 5.20
N SER A 309 0.01 -14.96 6.11
CA SER A 309 -0.78 -15.30 7.31
C SER A 309 -0.77 -14.24 8.40
N LYS A 310 0.09 -13.22 8.29
CA LYS A 310 0.35 -12.18 9.31
C LYS A 310 0.92 -12.71 10.63
N GLU A 311 1.18 -14.01 10.72
CA GLU A 311 1.77 -14.66 11.88
C GLU A 311 3.08 -13.97 12.31
N PRO A 312 3.27 -13.68 13.61
CA PRO A 312 4.52 -13.17 14.14
C PRO A 312 5.61 -14.26 14.12
N LEU A 313 6.80 -13.91 13.63
CA LEU A 313 7.92 -14.82 13.46
C LEU A 313 9.22 -14.18 13.97
N ASP A 314 10.11 -14.98 14.52
CA ASP A 314 11.53 -14.62 14.58
C ASP A 314 12.13 -14.84 13.20
N THR A 315 13.04 -13.94 12.79
CA THR A 315 13.86 -14.10 11.59
C THR A 315 14.55 -15.46 11.49
N ILE A 316 14.94 -16.13 12.59
CA ILE A 316 15.55 -17.47 12.51
C ILE A 316 14.53 -18.58 12.16
N ASP A 317 13.24 -18.32 12.37
CA ASP A 317 12.11 -19.22 12.14
C ASP A 317 11.29 -18.85 10.90
N ALA A 318 11.68 -17.77 10.22
CA ALA A 318 10.99 -17.23 9.06
C ALA A 318 11.77 -17.53 7.77
N LEU A 319 11.05 -17.71 6.67
CA LEU A 319 11.65 -17.94 5.34
C LEU A 319 11.53 -16.68 4.50
N ARG A 320 12.64 -16.13 4.02
CA ARG A 320 12.61 -14.97 3.12
C ARG A 320 11.87 -15.33 1.83
N ALA A 321 11.00 -14.44 1.37
CA ALA A 321 10.40 -14.50 0.05
C ALA A 321 11.36 -13.87 -0.97
N SER A 322 11.51 -14.49 -2.12
CA SER A 322 12.33 -13.98 -3.22
C SER A 322 11.72 -12.69 -3.76
N SER A 323 12.50 -11.61 -3.79
CA SER A 323 12.14 -10.33 -4.38
C SER A 323 13.33 -9.76 -5.15
N MET A 324 13.19 -9.58 -6.47
CA MET A 324 14.26 -8.98 -7.28
C MET A 324 14.28 -7.44 -7.17
N GLU A 325 13.21 -6.83 -6.67
CA GLU A 325 13.00 -5.39 -6.68
C GLU A 325 13.12 -4.74 -5.30
N LEU A 326 13.53 -5.51 -4.28
CA LEU A 326 13.64 -5.01 -2.91
C LEU A 326 14.60 -3.82 -2.85
N LYS A 327 14.11 -2.65 -2.43
CA LYS A 327 14.93 -1.45 -2.30
C LYS A 327 15.78 -1.51 -1.02
N PRO A 328 16.93 -0.82 -0.97
CA PRO A 328 17.84 -0.92 0.16
C PRO A 328 17.28 -0.45 1.52
N TRP A 329 16.20 0.34 1.53
CA TRP A 329 15.50 0.85 2.71
C TRP A 329 14.26 0.03 3.10
N GLU A 330 13.95 -1.02 2.35
CA GLU A 330 12.87 -1.97 2.66
C GLU A 330 13.42 -3.18 3.42
N ASP A 331 12.63 -3.69 4.35
CA ASP A 331 12.87 -4.96 5.02
C ASP A 331 12.55 -6.13 4.09
N ASP A 332 13.30 -7.21 4.25
CA ASP A 332 12.98 -8.50 3.63
C ASP A 332 11.53 -8.91 3.93
N ARG A 333 10.90 -9.56 2.95
CA ARG A 333 9.57 -10.15 3.10
C ARG A 333 9.70 -11.58 3.61
N TYR A 334 8.87 -11.98 4.56
CA TYR A 334 8.98 -13.29 5.20
C TYR A 334 7.72 -14.15 5.06
N LEU A 335 7.90 -15.46 4.98
CA LEU A 335 6.87 -16.49 4.93
C LEU A 335 7.00 -17.40 6.15
N SER A 336 5.87 -17.79 6.75
CA SER A 336 5.87 -18.86 7.75
C SER A 336 6.02 -20.23 7.07
N ILE A 337 6.59 -21.18 7.80
CA ILE A 337 6.78 -22.54 7.30
C ILE A 337 5.44 -23.20 6.92
N GLU A 338 4.39 -22.99 7.70
CA GLU A 338 3.06 -23.54 7.41
C GLU A 338 2.48 -22.97 6.11
N THR A 339 2.59 -21.66 5.89
CA THR A 339 2.13 -21.03 4.65
C THR A 339 2.77 -21.69 3.43
N VAL A 340 4.06 -22.02 3.54
CA VAL A 340 4.81 -22.75 2.50
C VAL A 340 4.31 -24.17 2.35
N LEU A 341 4.20 -24.94 3.43
CA LEU A 341 3.82 -26.36 3.39
C LEU A 341 2.38 -26.55 2.88
N ASN A 342 1.47 -25.64 3.26
CA ASN A 342 0.08 -25.62 2.83
C ASN A 342 -0.11 -25.08 1.41
N ARG A 343 0.97 -24.73 0.69
CA ARG A 343 0.94 -24.17 -0.67
C ARG A 343 0.10 -22.90 -0.80
N GLN A 344 0.04 -22.10 0.25
CA GLN A 344 -0.72 -20.84 0.32
C GLN A 344 0.11 -19.63 -0.14
N THR A 345 1.28 -19.87 -0.74
CA THR A 345 2.24 -18.83 -1.16
C THR A 345 1.86 -18.11 -2.46
N GLY A 346 0.91 -18.65 -3.23
CA GLY A 346 0.53 -18.12 -4.53
C GLY A 346 1.74 -18.07 -5.48
N LYS A 347 2.07 -16.87 -5.97
CA LYS A 347 3.23 -16.65 -6.87
C LYS A 347 4.56 -16.47 -6.12
N LEU A 348 4.55 -16.33 -4.79
CA LEU A 348 5.75 -16.04 -4.00
C LEU A 348 6.60 -17.30 -3.84
N LYS A 349 7.91 -17.17 -4.09
CA LYS A 349 8.88 -18.25 -3.96
C LYS A 349 9.78 -18.01 -2.75
N ILE A 350 10.25 -19.07 -2.10
CA ILE A 350 11.27 -18.95 -1.05
C ILE A 350 12.58 -18.49 -1.67
N HIS A 351 13.26 -17.56 -0.99
CA HIS A 351 14.59 -17.08 -1.35
C HIS A 351 15.56 -18.27 -1.44
N PRO A 352 16.42 -18.36 -2.49
CA PRO A 352 17.27 -19.53 -2.71
C PRO A 352 18.12 -19.94 -1.50
N GLU A 353 18.64 -18.97 -0.76
CA GLU A 353 19.47 -19.20 0.44
C GLU A 353 18.69 -19.79 1.63
N ASP A 354 17.38 -19.58 1.69
CA ASP A 354 16.54 -20.06 2.78
C ASP A 354 15.98 -21.47 2.50
N ARG A 355 16.31 -22.09 1.37
CA ARG A 355 15.82 -23.44 1.02
C ARG A 355 16.26 -24.50 2.03
N THR A 356 17.51 -24.47 2.46
CA THR A 356 18.01 -25.41 3.50
C THR A 356 17.48 -25.08 4.89
N LYS A 357 17.18 -23.79 5.14
CA LYS A 357 16.55 -23.32 6.38
C LYS A 357 15.14 -23.87 6.54
N LYS A 358 14.38 -23.99 5.44
CA LYS A 358 13.05 -24.62 5.43
C LYS A 358 13.09 -26.01 6.07
N ASP A 359 13.99 -26.88 5.63
CA ASP A 359 14.08 -28.25 6.13
C ASP A 359 14.45 -28.29 7.61
N ARG A 360 15.35 -27.39 8.05
CA ARG A 360 15.73 -27.24 9.47
C ARG A 360 14.56 -26.78 10.34
N ILE A 361 13.78 -25.81 9.88
CA ILE A 361 12.59 -25.32 10.60
C ILE A 361 11.55 -26.44 10.68
N GLN A 362 11.27 -27.13 9.57
CA GLN A 362 10.32 -28.23 9.50
C GLN A 362 10.69 -29.35 10.50
N ALA A 363 11.96 -29.77 10.51
CA ALA A 363 12.44 -30.79 11.44
C ALA A 363 12.34 -30.34 12.92
N ARG A 364 12.77 -29.11 13.23
CA ARG A 364 12.72 -28.59 14.60
C ARG A 364 11.30 -28.45 15.13
N PHE A 365 10.37 -28.00 14.29
CA PHE A 365 8.95 -27.84 14.66
C PHE A 365 8.17 -29.16 14.62
N LYS A 366 8.81 -30.26 14.19
CA LYS A 366 8.20 -31.60 14.05
C LYS A 366 6.97 -31.59 13.13
N LEU A 367 7.04 -30.80 12.06
CA LEU A 367 5.99 -30.71 11.05
C LEU A 367 6.15 -31.85 10.03
N GLN A 368 5.08 -32.58 9.79
CA GLN A 368 5.05 -33.71 8.84
C GLN A 368 5.01 -33.24 7.39
#